data_AF-A0A7X8Q3T2-F1
#
_entry.id   AF-A0A7X8Q3T2-F1
#
_cell.length_a   1.000
_cell.length_b   1.000
_cell.length_c   1.000
_cell.angle_alpha   90.00
_cell.angle_beta   90.00
_cell.angle_gamma   90.00
#
_symmetry.space_group_name_H-M   'P 1'
#
loop_
_entity.id
_entity.type
_entity.pdbx_description
1 polymer ?
#
loop_
_entity_poly.entity_id
_entity_poly.type
_entity_poly.pdbx_seq_one_letter_code
_entity_poly.pdbx_strand_id
1 'polypeptide(L)' 'MLANIVVNTLINASVYALLGLGFSLTFGVARIINLTHTAFYMLAAYIIFSSVSTLGLNAIVGILLSILLVG' A
#
# COMPACT_ATOMS: atom_id res chain seq x y z
N MET A 1 -35.07 9.26 -20.84
CA MET A 1 -33.72 9.00 -21.35
C MET A 1 -32.71 10.06 -20.90
N LEU A 2 -32.87 11.33 -21.29
CA LEU A 2 -31.98 12.43 -20.84
C LEU A 2 -31.88 12.59 -19.32
N ALA A 3 -33.01 12.58 -18.61
CA ALA A 3 -33.02 12.69 -17.15
C ALA A 3 -32.22 11.58 -16.46
N ASN A 4 -32.36 10.32 -16.92
CA ASN A 4 -31.58 9.20 -16.39
C ASN A 4 -30.08 9.34 -16.69
N ILE A 5 -29.70 9.85 -17.87
CA ILE A 5 -28.30 10.10 -18.21
C ILE A 5 -27.71 11.14 -17.25
N VAL A 6 -28.41 12.26 -17.03
CA VAL A 6 -27.96 13.33 -16.13
C VAL A 6 -27.81 12.85 -14.70
N VAL A 7 -28.79 12.08 -14.20
CA VAL A 7 -28.72 11.52 -12.84
C VAL A 7 -27.54 10.55 -12.71
N ASN A 8 -27.36 9.66 -13.68
CA ASN A 8 -26.31 8.65 -13.62
C ASN A 8 -24.90 9.26 -13.75
N THR A 9 -24.72 10.27 -14.62
CA THR A 9 -23.43 10.96 -14.73
C THR A 9 -23.12 11.79 -13.50
N LEU A 10 -24.11 12.42 -12.87
CA LEU A 10 -23.92 13.19 -11.64
C LEU A 10 -23.51 12.30 -10.46
N ILE A 11 -24.13 11.13 -10.34
CA ILE A 11 -23.77 10.14 -9.31
C ILE A 11 -22.32 9.67 -9.54
N ASN A 12 -21.97 9.26 -10.74
CA ASN A 12 -20.63 8.77 -11.05
C ASN A 12 -19.56 9.87 -10.87
N ALA A 13 -19.84 11.10 -11.31
CA ALA A 13 -18.95 12.24 -11.12
C ALA A 13 -18.73 12.53 -9.62
N SER A 14 -19.78 12.41 -8.80
CA SER A 14 -19.70 12.60 -7.35
C SER A 14 -18.85 11.53 -6.68
N VAL A 15 -18.97 10.26 -7.09
CA VAL A 15 -18.12 9.17 -6.60
C VAL A 15 -16.65 9.42 -6.94
N TYR A 16 -16.34 9.82 -8.17
CA TYR A 16 -14.97 10.12 -8.57
C TYR A 16 -14.42 11.39 -7.91
N ALA A 17 -15.26 12.42 -7.69
CA ALA A 17 -14.88 13.61 -6.96
C ALA A 17 -14.56 13.30 -5.49
N LEU A 18 -15.37 12.48 -4.82
CA LEU A 18 -15.12 12.03 -3.44
C LEU A 18 -13.84 11.21 -3.33
N LEU A 19 -13.57 10.34 -4.31
CA LEU A 19 -12.33 9.57 -4.37
C LEU A 19 -11.10 10.48 -4.49
N GLY A 20 -11.16 11.48 -5.37
CA GLY A 20 -10.11 12.50 -5.50
C GLY A 20 -9.93 13.32 -4.22
N LEU A 21 -11.03 13.77 -3.61
CA LEU A 21 -11.01 14.52 -2.34
C LEU A 21 -10.39 13.70 -1.20
N GLY A 22 -10.68 12.40 -1.13
CA GLY A 22 -10.05 11.50 -0.14
C GLY A 22 -8.52 11.49 -0.27
N PHE A 23 -7.99 11.41 -1.49
CA PHE A 23 -6.55 11.51 -1.72
C PHE A 23 -5.98 12.89 -1.38
N SER A 24 -6.65 13.97 -1.77
CA SER A 24 -6.23 15.34 -1.44
C SER A 24 -6.23 15.62 0.06
N LEU A 25 -7.21 15.10 0.81
CA LEU A 25 -7.27 15.25 2.27
C LEU A 25 -6.15 14.46 2.96
N THR A 26 -5.91 13.22 2.51
CA THR A 26 -4.89 12.34 3.12
C THR A 26 -3.48 12.89 2.91
N PHE A 27 -3.12 13.24 1.66
CA PHE A 27 -1.77 13.68 1.32
C PHE A 27 -1.55 15.19 1.45
N GLY A 28 -2.58 16.01 1.26
CA GLY A 28 -2.47 17.48 1.32
C GLY A 28 -2.69 18.04 2.72
N VAL A 29 -3.85 17.76 3.32
CA VAL A 29 -4.28 18.36 4.59
C VAL A 29 -3.69 17.61 5.79
N ALA A 30 -3.94 16.30 5.87
CA ALA A 30 -3.43 15.48 6.95
C ALA A 30 -1.90 15.32 6.87
N ARG A 31 -1.32 15.41 5.66
CA ARG A 31 0.12 15.18 5.39
C ARG A 31 0.63 13.83 5.90
N ILE A 32 -0.27 12.85 6.04
CA ILE A 32 0.07 11.50 6.50
C ILE A 32 0.30 10.67 5.25
N ILE A 33 1.57 10.34 4.99
CA ILE A 33 1.93 9.40 3.94
C ILE A 33 1.82 8.00 4.54
N ASN A 34 0.92 7.18 3.99
CA ASN A 34 0.84 5.78 4.35
C ASN A 34 2.06 5.02 3.80
N LEU A 35 3.12 4.92 4.60
CA LEU A 35 4.36 4.21 4.29
C LEU A 35 4.32 2.72 4.67
N THR A 36 3.13 2.14 4.86
CA THR A 36 3.00 0.73 5.24
C THR A 36 3.72 -0.21 4.27
N HIS A 37 3.71 0.07 2.96
CA HIS A 37 4.42 -0.76 1.97
C HIS A 37 5.95 -0.67 2.10
N THR A 38 6.50 0.52 2.40
CA THR A 38 7.96 0.66 2.60
C THR A 38 8.40 0.09 3.95
N ALA A 39 7.53 0.13 4.97
CA ALA A 39 7.76 -0.54 6.25
C ALA A 39 7.82 -2.06 6.11
N PHE A 40 6.89 -2.68 5.35
CA PHE A 40 6.96 -4.11 5.05
C PHE A 40 8.21 -4.49 4.27
N TYR A 41 8.63 -3.66 3.31
CA TYR A 41 9.86 -3.91 2.54
C TYR A 41 11.12 -3.85 3.42
N MET A 42 11.20 -2.86 4.33
CA MET A 42 12.26 -2.77 5.34
C MET A 42 12.29 -3.98 6.25
N LEU A 43 11.12 -4.43 6.71
CA LEU A 43 11.00 -5.58 7.61
C LEU A 43 11.42 -6.89 6.92
N ALA A 44 11.03 -7.08 5.66
CA ALA A 44 11.50 -8.20 4.84
C ALA A 44 13.03 -8.19 4.67
N ALA A 45 13.61 -7.05 4.30
CA ALA A 45 15.06 -6.91 4.16
C ALA A 45 15.80 -7.20 5.49
N TYR A 46 15.25 -6.75 6.62
CA TYR A 46 15.81 -7.03 7.94
C TYR A 46 15.78 -8.52 8.30
N ILE A 47 14.69 -9.22 7.97
CA ILE A 47 14.58 -10.68 8.20
C ILE A 47 15.62 -11.45 7.36
N ILE A 48 15.83 -11.06 6.10
CA ILE A 48 16.86 -11.65 5.24
C ILE A 48 18.24 -11.39 5.83
N PHE A 49 18.54 -10.14 6.21
CA PHE A 49 19.82 -9.76 6.80
C PHE A 49 20.08 -10.49 8.11
N SER A 50 19.11 -10.54 9.01
CA SER A 50 19.21 -11.23 10.30
C SER A 50 19.44 -12.73 10.10
N SER A 51 18.71 -13.37 9.18
CA SER A 51 18.86 -14.80 8.88
C SER A 51 20.27 -15.14 8.36
N VAL A 52 20.84 -14.28 7.51
CA VAL A 52 22.17 -14.49 6.93
C VAL A 52 23.28 -14.14 7.93
N SER A 53 23.15 -13.01 8.64
CA SER A 53 24.20 -12.47 9.50
C SER A 53 24.26 -13.10 10.89
N THR A 54 23.14 -13.53 11.47
CA THR A 54 23.10 -14.06 12.85
C THR A 54 22.97 -15.58 12.89
N LEU A 55 22.21 -16.19 11.97
CA LEU A 55 22.06 -17.66 11.91
C LEU A 55 23.04 -18.31 10.91
N GLY A 56 23.77 -17.53 10.10
CA GLY A 56 24.67 -18.07 9.09
C GLY A 56 23.95 -18.84 7.98
N LEU A 57 22.63 -18.63 7.83
CA LEU A 57 21.82 -19.32 6.83
C LEU A 57 22.13 -18.78 5.43
N ASN A 58 22.02 -19.67 4.43
CA ASN A 58 22.18 -19.28 3.04
C ASN A 58 21.10 -18.24 2.66
N ALA A 59 21.46 -17.25 1.85
CA ALA A 59 20.59 -16.15 1.42
C ALA A 59 19.25 -16.63 0.86
N ILE A 60 19.24 -17.79 0.17
CA ILE A 60 18.01 -18.42 -0.34
C ILE A 60 17.04 -18.80 0.77
N VAL A 61 17.54 -19.33 1.89
CA VAL A 61 16.71 -19.70 3.05
C VAL A 61 16.18 -18.44 3.75
N GLY A 62 17.01 -17.40 3.85
CA GLY A 62 16.60 -16.10 4.39
C GLY A 62 15.49 -15.43 3.57
N ILE A 63 15.55 -15.53 2.23
CA ILE A 63 14.48 -15.03 1.34
C ILE A 63 13.17 -15.79 1.56
N LEU A 64 13.22 -17.13 1.64
CA LEU A 64 12.01 -17.95 1.89
C LEU A 64 11.38 -17.65 3.25
N LEU A 65 12.19 -17.47 4.30
CA LEU A 65 11.71 -17.08 5.62
C LEU A 65 11.08 -15.69 5.62
N SER A 66 11.68 -14.73 4.93
CA SER A 66 11.12 -13.39 4.79
C SER A 66 9.79 -13.38 4.05
N ILE A 67 9.62 -14.24 3.04
CA ILE A 67 8.35 -14.36 2.33
C ILE A 67 7.27 -14.95 3.25
N LEU A 68 7.60 -15.95 4.07
CA LEU A 68 6.66 -16.55 5.03
C LEU A 68 6.26 -15.63 6.18
N LEU A 69 7.15 -14.76 6.65
CA LEU A 69 6.87 -13.87 7.78
C LEU A 69 6.18 -12.56 7.38
N VAL A 70 6.40 -12.09 6.14
CA VAL A 70 5.95 -10.75 5.69
C VAL A 70 4.89 -10.82 4.60
N GLY A 71 4.93 -11.85 3.75
CA GLY A 71 3.91 -12.12 2.72
C GLY A 71 2.75 -12.91 3.27
#